data_AF-A0A8H9W1Y4-F1
#
_entry.id   AF-A0A8H9W1Y4-F1
#
_cell.length_a   1.000
_cell.length_b   1.000
_cell.length_c   1.000
_cell.angle_alpha   90.00
_cell.angle_beta   90.00
_cell.angle_gamma   90.00
#
_symmetry.space_group_name_H-M   'P 1'
#
loop_
_entity.id
_entity.type
_entity.pdbx_description
1 polymer ?
#
loop_
_entity_poly.entity_id
_entity_poly.type
_entity_poly.pdbx_seq_one_letter_code
_entity_poly.pdbx_strand_id
1 'polypeptide(L)'
;MSQVGNHSFEFPASQGVQGGTVTLFLTIPGRSLARFLASDNYGHTLERSQREINPNRVRKFLNYLTNADSRNEPFIIPPLVGNCDSNIEFVPFGNTNVGIARIPLDAEIKLFDGQHRAAGIEIFCRSSPSTLMVPMMLTMNLPLKTRQQFFSDINNNVSKP
;
A
#
# COMPACT_ATOMS: atom_id res chain seq x y z
N MET A 1 14.06 22.73 -10.12
CA MET A 1 14.93 21.77 -9.41
C MET A 1 14.08 21.14 -8.33
N SER A 2 13.63 19.90 -8.52
CA SER A 2 12.84 19.19 -7.52
C SER A 2 13.72 18.89 -6.31
N GLN A 3 13.37 19.44 -5.16
CA GLN A 3 13.90 18.95 -3.88
C GLN A 3 13.31 17.56 -3.63
N VAL A 4 13.88 16.56 -4.28
CA VAL A 4 13.83 15.20 -3.75
C VAL A 4 14.74 15.26 -2.53
N GLY A 5 14.21 14.99 -1.33
CA GLY A 5 15.05 14.87 -0.14
C GLY A 5 16.22 13.93 -0.44
N ASN A 6 17.43 14.25 0.05
CA ASN A 6 18.69 13.55 -0.30
C ASN A 6 18.71 12.03 0.00
N HIS A 7 17.62 11.45 0.50
CA HIS A 7 17.50 10.04 0.86
C HIS A 7 16.13 9.50 0.48
N SER A 8 16.09 8.28 -0.04
CA SER A 8 14.87 7.58 -0.45
C SER A 8 14.95 6.09 -0.13
N PHE A 9 13.79 5.46 0.10
CA PHE A 9 13.66 4.02 0.02
C PHE A 9 13.59 3.59 -1.45
N GLU A 10 14.32 2.54 -1.80
CA GLU A 10 14.37 2.02 -3.16
C GLU A 10 13.72 0.64 -3.25
N PHE A 11 12.76 0.49 -4.17
CA PHE A 11 12.09 -0.79 -4.43
C PHE A 11 12.03 -1.08 -5.93
N PRO A 12 12.26 -2.34 -6.35
CA PRO A 12 11.90 -2.77 -7.69
C PRO A 12 10.40 -2.54 -7.93
N ALA A 13 10.08 -1.95 -9.07
CA ALA A 13 8.72 -1.61 -9.43
C ALA A 13 8.47 -1.73 -10.93
N SER A 14 7.21 -1.89 -11.31
CA SER A 14 6.73 -1.62 -12.66
C SER A 14 5.87 -0.37 -12.70
N GLN A 15 5.99 0.40 -13.77
CA GLN A 15 5.20 1.59 -14.04
C GLN A 15 4.12 1.28 -15.08
N GLY A 16 2.92 1.79 -14.86
CA GLY A 16 1.80 1.72 -15.79
C GLY A 16 0.99 3.01 -15.79
N VAL A 17 -0.07 3.02 -16.61
CA VAL A 17 -1.03 4.12 -16.68
C VAL A 17 -2.45 3.54 -16.66
N GLN A 18 -3.31 4.04 -15.77
CA GLN A 18 -4.73 3.67 -15.69
C GLN A 18 -5.58 4.95 -15.70
N GLY A 19 -6.47 5.08 -16.68
CA GLY A 19 -7.33 6.28 -16.79
C GLY A 19 -6.55 7.60 -16.84
N GLY A 20 -5.36 7.59 -17.45
CA GLY A 20 -4.44 8.74 -17.50
C GLY A 20 -3.62 8.99 -16.22
N THR A 21 -3.79 8.18 -15.17
CA THR A 21 -3.02 8.26 -13.93
C THR A 21 -1.84 7.29 -13.96
N VAL A 22 -0.63 7.78 -13.69
CA VAL A 22 0.56 6.93 -13.51
C VAL A 22 0.39 6.06 -12.26
N THR A 23 0.63 4.77 -12.42
CA THR A 23 0.61 3.80 -11.32
C THR A 23 1.97 3.10 -11.21
N LEU A 24 2.40 2.82 -9.99
CA LEU A 24 3.58 2.02 -9.68
C LEU A 24 3.14 0.75 -8.96
N PHE A 25 3.61 -0.41 -9.39
CA PHE A 25 3.40 -1.68 -8.72
C PHE A 25 4.73 -2.20 -8.17
N LEU A 26 4.80 -2.45 -6.87
CA LEU A 26 6.02 -2.80 -6.16
C LEU A 26 5.76 -3.80 -5.05
N THR A 27 6.83 -4.41 -4.53
CA THR A 27 6.78 -5.28 -3.35
C THR A 27 7.59 -4.68 -2.21
N ILE A 28 6.95 -4.47 -1.06
CA ILE A 28 7.56 -3.85 0.12
C ILE A 28 7.70 -4.91 1.22
N PRO A 29 8.83 -4.97 1.95
CA PRO A 29 8.93 -5.81 3.14
C PRO A 29 7.84 -5.48 4.16
N GLY A 30 7.09 -6.48 4.62
CA GLY A 30 5.96 -6.30 5.54
C GLY A 30 6.33 -5.58 6.84
N ARG A 31 7.55 -5.80 7.35
CA ARG A 31 8.11 -5.11 8.52
C ARG A 31 8.27 -3.60 8.32
N SER A 32 8.39 -3.15 7.08
CA SER A 32 8.57 -1.74 6.75
C SER A 32 7.26 -0.99 6.53
N LEU A 33 6.12 -1.68 6.43
CA LEU A 33 4.81 -1.04 6.16
C LEU A 33 4.49 0.07 7.15
N ALA A 34 4.78 -0.12 8.44
CA ALA A 34 4.53 0.88 9.48
C ALA A 34 5.28 2.21 9.27
N ARG A 35 6.38 2.20 8.49
CA ARG A 35 7.15 3.41 8.17
C ARG A 35 6.53 4.22 7.04
N PHE A 36 5.83 3.56 6.12
CA PHE A 36 5.28 4.19 4.93
C PHE A 36 3.81 4.59 5.07
N LEU A 37 3.06 3.84 5.88
CA LEU A 37 1.61 3.98 5.96
C LEU A 37 1.24 5.02 7.00
N ALA A 38 0.68 6.14 6.53
CA ALA A 38 0.06 7.10 7.42
C ALA A 38 -1.29 6.56 7.94
N SER A 39 -1.45 6.62 9.26
CA SER A 39 -2.73 6.33 9.93
C SER A 39 -3.45 7.63 10.22
N ASP A 40 -4.46 7.96 9.43
CA ASP A 40 -5.27 9.17 9.66
C ASP A 40 -6.58 8.79 10.34
N ASN A 41 -6.68 9.03 11.66
CA ASN A 41 -7.86 8.70 12.48
C ASN A 41 -8.71 9.94 12.85
N TYR A 42 -8.43 11.10 12.26
CA TYR A 42 -9.16 12.34 12.55
C TYR A 42 -10.11 12.69 11.39
N GLY A 43 -11.39 12.93 11.69
CA GLY A 43 -12.42 13.28 10.68
C GLY A 43 -13.18 12.10 10.05
N HIS A 44 -14.14 12.38 9.16
CA HIS A 44 -15.01 11.35 8.58
C HIS A 44 -14.30 10.53 7.49
N THR A 45 -14.66 9.24 7.38
CA THR A 45 -14.08 8.25 6.42
C THR A 45 -14.00 8.74 4.97
N LEU A 46 -15.04 9.42 4.48
CA LEU A 46 -15.05 9.98 3.13
C LEU A 46 -14.12 11.18 3.00
N GLU A 47 -13.99 12.03 4.02
CA GLU A 47 -13.09 13.20 4.01
C GLU A 47 -11.62 12.78 3.90
N ARG A 48 -11.24 11.64 4.49
CA ARG A 48 -9.89 11.07 4.39
C ARG A 48 -9.65 10.11 3.22
N SER A 49 -10.71 9.62 2.56
CA SER A 49 -10.63 8.53 1.55
C SER A 49 -10.08 7.20 2.11
N GLN A 50 -10.41 6.87 3.37
CA GLN A 50 -9.96 5.66 4.08
C GLN A 50 -11.06 5.17 5.04
N ARG A 51 -11.17 3.86 5.29
CA ARG A 51 -12.11 3.33 6.31
C ARG A 51 -11.54 3.48 7.72
N GLU A 52 -12.39 3.33 8.72
CA GLU A 52 -11.89 3.12 10.09
C GLU A 52 -11.32 1.71 10.19
N ILE A 53 -10.23 1.58 10.95
CA ILE A 53 -9.66 0.26 11.21
C ILE A 53 -10.66 -0.50 12.10
N ASN A 54 -11.14 -1.63 11.59
CA ASN A 54 -12.00 -2.54 12.33
C ASN A 54 -11.11 -3.66 12.94
N PRO A 55 -10.97 -3.74 14.27
CA PRO A 55 -10.10 -4.72 14.93
C PRO A 55 -10.45 -6.18 14.59
N ASN A 56 -11.73 -6.49 14.35
CA ASN A 56 -12.14 -7.85 13.98
C ASN A 56 -11.65 -8.23 12.57
N ARG A 57 -11.65 -7.28 11.61
CA ARG A 57 -11.10 -7.53 10.27
C ARG A 57 -9.58 -7.69 10.30
N VAL A 58 -8.90 -6.89 11.12
CA VAL A 58 -7.45 -7.03 11.37
C VAL A 58 -7.14 -8.41 11.94
N ARG A 59 -7.84 -8.81 13.01
CA ARG A 59 -7.67 -10.13 13.65
C ARG A 59 -7.93 -11.28 12.67
N LYS A 60 -8.95 -11.17 11.82
CA LYS A 60 -9.24 -12.18 10.80
C LYS A 60 -8.10 -12.35 9.81
N PHE A 61 -7.49 -11.26 9.34
CA PHE A 61 -6.36 -11.34 8.41
C PHE A 61 -5.07 -11.80 9.10
N LEU A 62 -4.81 -11.36 10.33
CA LEU A 62 -3.72 -11.87 11.15
C LEU A 62 -3.84 -13.39 11.33
N ASN A 63 -5.01 -13.88 11.74
CA ASN A 63 -5.24 -15.32 11.92
C ASN A 63 -5.07 -16.09 10.62
N TYR A 64 -5.46 -15.52 9.48
CA TYR A 64 -5.23 -16.14 8.16
C TYR A 64 -3.72 -16.38 7.92
N LEU A 65 -2.88 -15.37 8.15
CA LEU A 65 -1.42 -15.49 8.00
C LEU A 65 -0.82 -16.44 9.03
N THR A 66 -1.12 -16.25 10.32
CA THR A 66 -0.56 -17.06 11.41
C THR A 66 -0.93 -18.53 11.27
N ASN A 67 -2.17 -18.84 10.90
CA ASN A 67 -2.61 -20.23 10.73
C ASN A 67 -1.87 -20.89 9.55
N ALA A 68 -1.75 -20.21 8.42
CA ALA A 68 -1.04 -20.74 7.27
C ALA A 68 0.45 -20.94 7.56
N ASP A 69 1.12 -19.95 8.17
CA ASP A 69 2.53 -20.02 8.59
C ASP A 69 2.77 -21.18 9.57
N SER A 70 1.89 -21.35 10.58
CA SER A 70 2.00 -22.44 11.56
C SER A 70 1.84 -23.85 10.98
N ARG A 71 1.08 -23.97 9.88
CA ARG A 71 0.85 -25.24 9.18
C ARG A 71 1.75 -25.42 7.96
N ASN A 72 2.64 -24.46 7.69
CA ASN A 72 3.46 -24.41 6.49
C ASN A 72 2.62 -24.52 5.19
N GLU A 73 1.47 -23.86 5.17
CA GLU A 73 0.51 -23.85 4.06
C GLU A 73 0.69 -22.60 3.18
N PRO A 74 0.40 -22.69 1.88
CA PRO A 74 0.45 -21.54 1.00
C PRO A 74 -0.63 -20.51 1.38
N PHE A 75 -0.26 -19.23 1.31
CA PHE A 75 -1.18 -18.12 1.43
C PHE A 75 -0.85 -17.03 0.40
N ILE A 76 -1.79 -16.12 0.16
CA ILE A 76 -1.62 -15.00 -0.77
C ILE A 76 -2.11 -13.70 -0.14
N ILE A 77 -1.36 -12.63 -0.39
CA ILE A 77 -1.73 -11.28 0.04
C ILE A 77 -2.10 -10.49 -1.21
N PRO A 78 -3.38 -10.06 -1.34
CA PRO A 78 -3.74 -9.18 -2.44
C PRO A 78 -3.01 -7.83 -2.30
N PRO A 79 -2.83 -7.07 -3.39
CA PRO A 79 -2.16 -5.77 -3.32
C PRO A 79 -2.81 -4.82 -2.31
N LEU A 80 -1.97 -4.07 -1.60
CA LEU A 80 -2.38 -2.83 -0.93
C LEU A 80 -2.49 -1.75 -2.00
N VAL A 81 -3.55 -0.95 -1.99
CA VAL A 81 -3.73 0.10 -3.01
C VAL A 81 -3.77 1.44 -2.30
N GLY A 82 -2.94 2.38 -2.73
CA GLY A 82 -2.83 3.69 -2.08
C GLY A 82 -2.32 4.81 -2.96
N ASN A 83 -2.18 5.96 -2.32
CA ASN A 83 -1.61 7.17 -2.90
C ASN A 83 -0.51 7.71 -2.00
N CYS A 84 0.65 7.97 -2.61
CA CYS A 84 1.76 8.69 -2.02
C CYS A 84 1.49 10.20 -2.13
N ASP A 85 1.69 10.94 -1.05
CA ASP A 85 1.55 12.40 -1.00
C ASP A 85 2.76 13.16 -1.58
N SER A 86 3.73 12.41 -2.09
CA SER A 86 4.99 12.90 -2.62
C SER A 86 5.26 12.29 -4.00
N ASN A 87 6.12 12.95 -4.79
CA ASN A 87 6.57 12.39 -6.05
C ASN A 87 7.56 11.26 -5.79
N ILE A 88 7.28 10.09 -6.39
CA ILE A 88 8.19 8.94 -6.42
C ILE A 88 9.01 9.05 -7.69
N GLU A 89 10.33 9.13 -7.57
CA GLU A 89 11.21 9.07 -8.74
C GLU A 89 11.23 7.62 -9.25
N PHE A 90 10.96 7.43 -10.55
CA PHE A 90 11.05 6.13 -11.18
C PHE A 90 12.23 6.10 -12.15
N VAL A 91 13.17 5.19 -11.89
CA VAL A 91 14.38 4.99 -12.70
C VAL A 91 14.22 3.70 -13.49
N PRO A 92 13.86 3.76 -14.79
CA PRO A 92 13.63 2.56 -15.60
C PRO A 92 14.94 1.82 -15.89
N PHE A 93 14.84 0.49 -16.01
CA PHE A 93 15.91 -0.33 -16.56
C PHE A 93 15.82 -0.31 -18.09
N GLY A 94 16.78 0.36 -18.74
CA GLY A 94 16.80 0.52 -20.18
C GLY A 94 15.54 1.23 -20.68
N ASN A 95 14.97 0.74 -21.79
CA ASN A 95 13.71 1.25 -22.36
C ASN A 95 12.53 0.34 -22.01
N THR A 96 12.33 0.07 -20.71
CA THR A 96 11.23 -0.78 -20.20
C THR A 96 10.38 -0.04 -19.18
N ASN A 97 9.25 -0.62 -18.83
CA ASN A 97 8.39 -0.13 -17.75
C ASN A 97 8.72 -0.77 -16.39
N VAL A 98 9.88 -1.40 -16.25
CA VAL A 98 10.37 -1.98 -14.98
C VAL A 98 11.61 -1.20 -14.55
N GLY A 99 11.74 -0.93 -13.26
CA GLY A 99 12.80 -0.06 -12.74
C GLY A 99 12.85 -0.03 -11.23
N ILE A 100 13.51 1.01 -10.71
CA ILE A 100 13.55 1.33 -9.28
C ILE A 100 12.61 2.49 -9.00
N ALA A 101 11.68 2.29 -8.06
CA ALA A 101 10.89 3.35 -7.44
C ALA A 101 11.64 3.88 -6.21
N ARG A 102 11.94 5.17 -6.20
CA ARG A 102 12.58 5.90 -5.10
C ARG A 102 11.54 6.72 -4.37
N ILE A 103 11.11 6.20 -3.22
CA ILE A 103 10.11 6.81 -2.36
C ILE A 103 10.82 7.70 -1.34
N PRO A 104 10.53 9.01 -1.27
CA PRO A 104 11.13 9.89 -0.26
C PRO A 104 10.93 9.35 1.15
N LEU A 105 11.92 9.52 2.04
CA LEU A 105 11.84 8.99 3.42
C LEU A 105 10.72 9.63 4.26
N ASP A 106 10.33 10.85 3.91
CA ASP A 106 9.30 11.66 4.54
C ASP A 106 7.92 11.56 3.85
N ALA A 107 7.81 10.73 2.82
CA ALA A 107 6.55 10.53 2.12
C ALA A 107 5.53 9.75 2.96
N GLU A 108 4.27 10.17 2.90
CA GLU A 108 3.15 9.46 3.50
C GLU A 108 2.31 8.74 2.44
N ILE A 109 2.00 7.46 2.71
CA ILE A 109 1.11 6.66 1.87
C ILE A 109 -0.24 6.49 2.57
N LYS A 110 -1.30 6.97 1.91
CA LYS A 110 -2.68 6.74 2.33
C LYS A 110 -3.33 5.66 1.48
N LEU A 111 -3.78 4.57 2.12
CA LEU A 111 -4.41 3.44 1.43
C LEU A 111 -5.87 3.72 1.07
N PHE A 112 -6.25 3.41 -0.17
CA PHE A 112 -7.65 3.29 -0.62
C PHE A 112 -8.24 1.92 -0.28
N ASP A 113 -7.40 0.88 -0.28
CA ASP A 113 -7.79 -0.48 0.08
C ASP A 113 -6.63 -1.24 0.75
N GLY A 114 -7.00 -2.16 1.63
CA GLY A 114 -6.06 -3.04 2.32
C GLY A 114 -5.59 -2.57 3.69
N GLN A 115 -6.15 -1.50 4.27
CA GLN A 115 -5.74 -1.02 5.60
C GLN A 115 -5.82 -2.10 6.71
N HIS A 116 -6.86 -2.95 6.72
CA HIS A 116 -6.99 -4.01 7.73
C HIS A 116 -5.96 -5.12 7.48
N ARG A 117 -5.62 -5.35 6.22
CA ARG A 117 -4.59 -6.31 5.80
C ARG A 117 -3.21 -5.81 6.23
N ALA A 118 -2.89 -4.54 5.94
CA ALA A 118 -1.66 -3.90 6.35
C ALA A 118 -1.43 -3.99 7.87
N ALA A 119 -2.43 -3.65 8.68
CA ALA A 119 -2.35 -3.77 10.14
C ALA A 119 -2.16 -5.23 10.60
N GLY A 120 -2.84 -6.19 9.97
CA GLY A 120 -2.66 -7.62 10.28
C GLY A 120 -1.26 -8.14 9.92
N ILE A 121 -0.73 -7.71 8.77
CA ILE A 121 0.64 -8.03 8.31
C ILE A 121 1.67 -7.46 9.27
N GLU A 122 1.49 -6.21 9.71
CA GLU A 122 2.41 -5.57 10.64
C GLU A 122 2.49 -6.34 11.96
N ILE A 123 1.34 -6.74 12.52
CA ILE A 123 1.30 -7.55 13.74
C ILE A 123 1.97 -8.90 13.51
N PHE A 124 1.66 -9.58 12.40
CA PHE A 124 2.26 -10.86 12.03
C PHE A 124 3.79 -10.77 11.94
N CYS A 125 4.31 -9.76 11.23
CA CYS A 125 5.74 -9.55 11.03
C CYS A 125 6.50 -9.17 12.32
N ARG A 126 5.82 -8.65 13.35
CA ARG A 126 6.43 -8.40 14.67
C ARG A 126 6.65 -9.70 15.45
N SER A 127 5.75 -10.67 15.31
CA SER A 127 5.79 -11.94 16.07
C SER A 127 6.44 -13.10 15.34
N SER A 128 6.40 -13.11 13.99
CA SER A 128 6.96 -14.21 13.18
C SER A 128 8.40 -13.88 12.75
N PRO A 129 9.31 -14.88 12.72
CA PRO A 129 10.62 -14.72 12.09
C PRO A 129 10.52 -14.67 10.55
N SER A 130 9.40 -15.07 9.95
CA SER A 130 9.20 -15.12 8.49
C SER A 130 9.36 -13.74 7.84
N THR A 131 10.07 -13.71 6.71
CA THR A 131 10.16 -12.51 5.86
C THR A 131 9.01 -12.52 4.87
N LEU A 132 8.21 -11.45 4.89
CA LEU A 132 7.03 -11.32 4.05
C LEU A 132 7.19 -10.14 3.09
N MET A 133 6.97 -10.36 1.80
CA MET A 133 6.94 -9.32 0.77
C MET A 133 5.49 -9.01 0.40
N VAL A 134 5.11 -7.74 0.48
CA VAL A 134 3.72 -7.31 0.35
C VAL A 134 3.56 -6.55 -0.97
N PRO A 135 2.70 -7.03 -1.89
CA PRO A 135 2.43 -6.29 -3.12
C PRO A 135 1.69 -4.99 -2.81
N MET A 136 2.06 -3.93 -3.51
CA MET A 136 1.46 -2.61 -3.37
C MET A 136 1.34 -1.93 -4.73
N MET A 137 0.20 -1.26 -4.95
CA MET A 137 -0.02 -0.36 -6.07
C MET A 137 -0.15 1.07 -5.57
N LEU A 138 0.66 1.98 -6.10
CA LEU A 138 0.71 3.38 -5.72
C LEU A 138 0.33 4.30 -6.87
N THR A 139 -0.44 5.32 -6.52
CA THR A 139 -0.60 6.57 -7.27
C THR A 139 0.14 7.68 -6.52
N MET A 140 0.32 8.85 -7.14
CA MET A 140 1.05 9.97 -6.54
C MET A 140 0.22 11.24 -6.64
N ASN A 141 0.23 12.05 -5.58
CA ASN A 141 -0.30 13.42 -5.57
C ASN A 141 -1.73 13.58 -6.12
N LEU A 142 -2.58 12.56 -5.93
CA LEU A 142 -3.95 12.65 -6.40
C LEU A 142 -4.74 13.71 -5.61
N PRO A 143 -5.52 14.57 -6.31
CA PRO A 143 -6.47 15.46 -5.67
C PRO A 143 -7.44 14.70 -4.77
N LEU A 144 -7.89 15.31 -3.67
CA LEU A 144 -8.80 14.67 -2.70
C LEU A 144 -10.03 14.07 -3.38
N LYS A 145 -10.65 14.79 -4.32
CA LYS A 145 -11.83 14.32 -5.05
C LYS A 145 -11.58 13.00 -5.80
N THR A 146 -10.42 12.86 -6.44
CA THR A 146 -10.03 11.62 -7.14
C THR A 146 -9.74 10.50 -6.16
N ARG A 147 -9.08 10.80 -5.03
CA ARG A 147 -8.85 9.82 -3.95
C ARG A 147 -10.17 9.28 -3.39
N GLN A 148 -11.15 10.15 -3.16
CA GLN A 148 -12.49 9.79 -2.70
C GLN A 148 -13.23 8.92 -3.71
N GLN A 149 -13.14 9.27 -4.99
CA GLN A 149 -13.69 8.48 -6.08
C GLN A 149 -13.09 7.06 -6.09
N PHE A 150 -11.75 6.93 -6.14
CA PHE A 150 -11.10 5.62 -6.19
C PHE A 150 -11.41 4.78 -4.97
N PHE A 151 -11.39 5.40 -3.78
CA PHE A 151 -11.82 4.74 -2.56
C PHE A 151 -13.26 4.23 -2.65
N SER A 152 -14.20 5.04 -3.14
CA SER A 152 -15.59 4.65 -3.36
C SER A 152 -15.70 3.50 -4.37
N ASP A 153 -15.07 3.62 -5.53
CA ASP A 153 -15.16 2.64 -6.62
C ASP A 153 -14.65 1.26 -6.17
N ILE A 154 -13.53 1.23 -5.45
CA ILE A 154 -12.95 -0.02 -4.93
C ILE A 154 -13.80 -0.64 -3.82
N ASN A 155 -14.48 0.17 -3.01
CA ASN A 155 -15.14 -0.31 -1.79
C ASN A 155 -16.66 -0.50 -1.92
N ASN A 156 -17.31 0.18 -2.87
CA ASN A 156 -18.76 0.13 -3.10
C ASN A 156 -19.14 -0.86 -4.20
N ASN A 157 -18.29 -1.07 -5.22
CA ASN A 157 -18.54 -2.07 -6.27
C ASN A 157 -18.21 -3.51 -5.83
N VAL A 158 -17.83 -3.72 -4.56
CA VAL A 158 -17.74 -5.06 -3.96
C VAL A 158 -19.13 -5.48 -3.46
N SER A 159 -20.14 -5.36 -4.32
CA SER A 159 -21.36 -6.16 -4.18
C SER A 159 -20.97 -7.61 -4.48
N LYS A 160 -21.04 -8.47 -3.46
CA LYS A 160 -20.81 -9.90 -3.58
C LYS A 160 -21.73 -10.48 -4.68
N PRO A 161 -21.27 -11.45 -5.49
CA PRO A 161 -22.21 -12.37 -6.12
C PRO A 161 -23.02 -13.14 -5.06
#